data_AF-A0A1Y1MTQ8-F1
#
_entry.id   AF-A0A1Y1MTQ8-F1
#
_cell.length_a   1.000
_cell.length_b   1.000
_cell.length_c   1.000
_cell.angle_alpha   90.00
_cell.angle_beta   90.00
_cell.angle_gamma   90.00
#
_symmetry.space_group_name_H-M   'P 1'
#
loop_
_entity.id
_entity.type
_entity.pdbx_description
1 polymer ?
#
loop_
_entity_poly.entity_id
_entity_poly.type
_entity_poly.pdbx_seq_one_letter_code
_entity_poly.pdbx_strand_id
1 'polypeptide(L)'
;MRRWSNTNRINGTHHQHPPSNGGNGNGKGKPKPVAGSMDHENRENYEFGKYGYGKNHVKLLHVFREGPLHTIREFEVDTHLKLTTQKDYLDGNNQDIIATDTQKNTVYVLAKKHGIKTPEEFGLLICSHFLYMYRHVEEVEVNLEEYPWERLQADGQEHNHAFLFSPNAIRFATVSQKKK
;
A
#
# COMPACT_ATOMS: atom_id res chain seq x y z
N MET A 1 -8.78 18.06 10.31
CA MET A 1 -7.34 18.15 10.64
C MET A 1 -6.70 16.84 10.18
N ARG A 2 -6.00 16.82 9.03
CA ARG A 2 -5.56 15.57 8.39
C ARG A 2 -4.16 15.19 8.90
N ARG A 3 -4.04 14.03 9.55
CA ARG A 3 -2.76 13.43 9.93
C ARG A 3 -2.32 12.55 8.76
N TRP A 4 -1.22 12.90 8.11
CA TRP A 4 -0.49 11.96 7.25
C TRP A 4 0.06 10.85 8.14
N SER A 5 -0.36 9.60 7.90
CA SER A 5 0.29 8.43 8.49
C SER A 5 1.05 7.71 7.39
N ASN A 6 2.37 7.96 7.34
CA ASN A 6 3.30 7.19 6.53
C ASN A 6 3.73 5.99 7.39
N THR A 7 3.12 4.83 7.20
CA THR A 7 3.36 3.67 8.08
C THR A 7 4.53 2.82 7.57
N ASN A 8 5.74 3.40 7.51
CA ASN A 8 6.95 2.59 7.48
C ASN A 8 7.23 2.10 8.91
N ARG A 9 6.73 0.91 9.25
CA ARG A 9 6.95 0.30 10.58
C ARG A 9 8.13 -0.67 10.50
N ILE A 10 9.33 -0.16 10.79
CA ILE A 10 10.52 -1.00 11.00
C ILE A 10 10.55 -1.39 12.48
N ASN A 11 10.26 -2.65 12.78
CA ASN A 11 10.48 -3.21 14.12
C ASN A 11 11.82 -3.96 14.09
N GLY A 12 12.84 -3.46 14.78
CA GLY A 12 14.10 -4.16 15.00
C GLY A 12 14.14 -4.81 16.38
N THR A 13 14.39 -6.11 16.45
CA THR A 13 14.64 -6.85 17.70
C THR A 13 16.14 -6.94 17.97
N HIS A 14 16.58 -6.46 19.14
CA HIS A 14 17.97 -6.45 19.55
C HIS A 14 18.26 -7.67 20.45
N HIS A 15 19.16 -8.58 20.03
CA HIS A 15 19.72 -9.60 20.91
C HIS A 15 21.13 -9.18 21.38
N GLN A 16 21.33 -9.05 22.70
CA GLN A 16 22.65 -8.74 23.29
C GLN A 16 23.42 -10.03 23.57
N HIS A 17 24.67 -10.11 23.09
CA HIS A 17 25.67 -11.07 23.57
C HIS A 17 26.52 -10.45 24.70
N PRO A 18 27.04 -11.24 25.66
CA PRO A 18 27.75 -10.73 26.82
C PRO A 18 29.19 -10.28 26.47
N PRO A 19 29.79 -9.32 27.21
CA PRO A 19 31.06 -8.73 26.85
C PRO A 19 32.25 -9.61 27.26
N SER A 20 33.24 -9.71 26.37
CA SER A 20 34.58 -10.23 26.67
C SER A 20 35.51 -9.10 27.12
N ASN A 21 36.25 -9.36 28.19
CA ASN A 21 37.13 -8.44 28.91
C ASN A 21 38.51 -8.26 28.21
N GLY A 22 39.06 -7.04 28.18
CA GLY A 22 40.45 -6.81 27.74
C GLY A 22 40.92 -5.36 27.52
N GLY A 23 41.66 -4.81 28.49
CA GLY A 23 42.98 -4.19 28.27
C GLY A 23 43.15 -2.79 27.64
N ASN A 24 43.26 -1.78 28.52
CA ASN A 24 44.00 -0.50 28.52
C ASN A 24 44.86 -0.06 27.28
N GLY A 25 44.73 1.22 26.86
CA GLY A 25 45.65 1.87 25.91
C GLY A 25 45.36 3.33 25.51
N ASN A 26 45.92 4.27 26.28
CA ASN A 26 46.37 5.66 26.01
C ASN A 26 45.72 6.54 24.90
N GLY A 27 45.25 7.73 25.31
CA GLY A 27 44.53 8.69 24.49
C GLY A 27 45.38 9.57 23.55
N LYS A 28 44.87 9.75 22.33
CA LYS A 28 45.09 10.93 21.48
C LYS A 28 43.74 11.39 20.94
N GLY A 29 43.42 12.67 21.13
CA GLY A 29 42.12 13.25 20.79
C GLY A 29 41.77 13.05 19.32
N LYS A 30 40.68 12.32 19.05
CA LYS A 30 40.05 12.23 17.74
C LYS A 30 39.13 13.45 17.55
N PRO A 31 39.08 14.06 16.34
CA PRO A 31 38.15 15.15 16.07
C PRO A 31 36.71 14.66 16.23
N LYS A 32 35.83 15.54 16.74
CA LYS A 32 34.41 15.25 16.93
C LYS A 32 33.77 14.85 15.60
N PRO A 33 32.94 13.80 15.55
CA PRO A 33 32.24 13.44 14.32
C PRO A 33 31.22 14.52 13.99
N VAL A 34 31.17 14.89 12.71
CA VAL A 34 30.14 15.76 12.15
C VAL A 34 28.81 15.02 12.27
N ALA A 35 27.80 15.67 12.82
CA ALA A 35 26.45 15.11 12.95
C ALA A 35 25.89 14.77 11.57
N GLY A 36 25.96 13.49 11.18
CA GLY A 36 25.46 13.00 9.89
C GLY A 36 26.09 11.70 9.38
N SER A 37 27.20 11.21 9.93
CA SER A 37 27.72 9.89 9.56
C SER A 37 27.04 8.80 10.38
N MET A 38 25.99 8.18 9.85
CA MET A 38 25.57 6.85 10.33
C MET A 38 26.74 5.89 10.08
N ASP A 39 27.29 5.33 11.16
CA ASP A 39 28.38 4.38 11.10
C ASP A 39 28.00 3.19 10.20
N HIS A 40 28.66 3.08 9.04
CA HIS A 40 28.45 1.97 8.09
C HIS A 40 28.76 0.59 8.72
N GLU A 41 29.55 0.57 9.80
CA GLU A 41 30.06 -0.65 10.45
C GLU A 41 28.99 -1.51 11.13
N ASN A 42 27.75 -1.04 11.27
CA ASN A 42 26.71 -1.78 12.01
C ASN A 42 25.47 -2.19 11.18
N ARG A 43 25.45 -1.95 9.85
CA ARG A 43 24.29 -2.30 9.01
C ARG A 43 24.04 -3.81 8.90
N GLU A 44 25.09 -4.62 8.98
CA GLU A 44 24.98 -6.10 8.91
C GLU A 44 24.30 -6.72 10.15
N ASN A 45 24.13 -5.96 11.22
CA ASN A 45 23.51 -6.43 12.47
C ASN A 45 21.98 -6.21 12.53
N TYR A 46 21.37 -5.73 11.43
CA TYR A 46 19.93 -5.49 11.36
C TYR A 46 19.29 -6.28 10.22
N GLU A 47 18.16 -6.92 10.51
CA GLU A 47 17.35 -7.61 9.51
C GLU A 47 16.06 -6.85 9.22
N PHE A 48 15.54 -7.01 8.00
CA PHE A 48 14.22 -6.49 7.66
C PHE A 48 13.13 -7.35 8.31
N GLY A 49 12.26 -6.70 9.09
CA GLY A 49 10.98 -7.28 9.52
C GLY A 49 9.98 -7.31 8.36
N LYS A 50 8.84 -6.62 8.51
CA LYS A 50 7.90 -6.39 7.40
C LYS A 50 8.28 -5.13 6.64
N TYR A 51 8.35 -5.24 5.32
CA TYR A 51 8.57 -4.12 4.41
C TYR A 51 7.64 -4.23 3.21
N GLY A 52 7.41 -3.08 2.58
CA GLY A 52 6.46 -2.92 1.49
C GLY A 52 6.07 -1.45 1.38
N TYR A 53 5.59 -1.06 0.21
CA TYR A 53 5.24 0.33 -0.08
C TYR A 53 4.06 0.36 -1.04
N GLY A 54 3.38 1.49 -1.12
CA GLY A 54 2.40 1.69 -2.17
C GLY A 54 1.58 2.95 -2.00
N LYS A 55 0.30 2.87 -2.39
CA LYS A 55 -0.59 4.03 -2.45
C LYS A 55 -1.86 3.76 -1.67
N ASN A 56 -2.18 4.69 -0.77
CA ASN A 56 -3.40 4.65 0.04
C ASN A 56 -4.38 5.75 -0.37
N HIS A 57 -5.64 5.56 0.03
CA HIS A 57 -6.76 6.47 -0.14
C HIS A 57 -7.03 6.82 -1.61
N VAL A 58 -6.91 5.84 -2.52
CA VAL A 58 -7.30 6.02 -3.93
C VAL A 58 -8.82 5.92 -4.01
N LYS A 59 -9.49 7.08 -4.08
CA LYS A 59 -10.95 7.15 -4.26
C LYS A 59 -11.32 6.97 -5.73
N LEU A 60 -12.30 6.11 -5.97
CA LEU A 60 -12.79 5.72 -7.29
C LEU A 60 -14.32 5.59 -7.26
N LEU A 61 -15.02 6.43 -8.02
CA LEU A 61 -16.43 6.25 -8.34
C LEU A 61 -16.55 5.69 -9.77
N HIS A 62 -17.18 4.52 -9.90
CA HIS A 62 -17.51 3.92 -11.18
C HIS A 62 -19.01 4.02 -11.44
N VAL A 63 -19.37 4.51 -12.64
CA VAL A 63 -20.76 4.67 -13.07
C VAL A 63 -21.03 3.78 -14.27
N PHE A 64 -21.95 2.83 -14.12
CA PHE A 64 -22.52 2.04 -15.21
C PHE A 64 -23.83 2.68 -15.68
N ARG A 65 -24.00 2.85 -16.99
CA ARG A 65 -25.17 3.52 -17.59
C ARG A 65 -25.88 2.57 -18.54
N GLU A 66 -27.17 2.36 -18.28
CA GLU A 66 -28.05 1.53 -19.10
C GLU A 66 -29.31 2.34 -19.44
N GLY A 67 -29.24 3.09 -20.55
CA GLY A 67 -30.24 4.10 -20.87
C GLY A 67 -30.36 5.16 -19.76
N PRO A 68 -31.57 5.48 -19.28
CA PRO A 68 -31.76 6.44 -18.17
C PRO A 68 -31.36 5.88 -16.80
N LEU A 69 -31.26 4.55 -16.66
CA LEU A 69 -30.91 3.90 -15.40
C LEU A 69 -29.39 3.89 -15.21
N HIS A 70 -28.92 4.55 -14.16
CA HIS A 70 -27.51 4.55 -13.77
C HIS A 70 -27.31 3.70 -12.52
N THR A 71 -26.19 2.99 -12.44
CA THR A 71 -25.74 2.27 -11.25
C THR A 71 -24.35 2.77 -10.87
N ILE A 72 -24.12 3.04 -9.59
CA ILE A 72 -22.84 3.53 -9.09
C ILE A 72 -22.24 2.54 -8.10
N ARG A 73 -20.91 2.54 -8.05
CA ARG A 73 -20.11 1.94 -6.97
C ARG A 73 -18.93 2.86 -6.70
N GLU A 74 -18.68 3.16 -5.43
CA GLU A 74 -17.55 4.00 -5.04
C GLU A 74 -16.68 3.25 -4.05
N PHE A 75 -15.39 3.08 -4.37
CA PHE A 75 -14.43 2.41 -3.52
C PHE A 75 -13.32 3.37 -3.07
N GLU A 76 -12.82 3.13 -1.86
CA GLU A 76 -11.49 3.55 -1.44
C GLU A 76 -10.54 2.36 -1.53
N VAL A 77 -9.40 2.55 -2.19
CA VAL A 77 -8.44 1.48 -2.47
C VAL A 77 -7.06 1.84 -1.94
N ASP A 78 -6.47 0.90 -1.21
CA ASP A 78 -5.08 0.91 -0.79
C ASP A 78 -4.32 -0.23 -1.47
N THR A 79 -3.12 0.06 -1.96
CA THR A 79 -2.25 -0.88 -2.65
C THR A 79 -0.92 -0.95 -1.92
N HIS A 80 -0.44 -2.17 -1.67
CA HIS A 80 0.83 -2.44 -1.01
C HIS A 80 1.59 -3.49 -1.81
N LEU A 81 2.80 -3.15 -2.25
CA LEU A 81 3.70 -3.99 -3.02
C LEU A 81 4.93 -4.33 -2.19
N LYS A 82 5.35 -5.60 -2.26
CA LYS A 82 6.64 -6.08 -1.76
C LYS A 82 7.50 -6.47 -2.95
N LEU A 83 8.72 -5.95 -3.02
CA LEU A 83 9.67 -6.25 -4.08
C LEU A 83 10.63 -7.36 -3.66
N THR A 84 11.17 -8.07 -4.65
CA THR A 84 12.15 -9.15 -4.43
C THR A 84 13.46 -8.64 -3.82
N THR A 85 13.86 -7.39 -4.10
CA THR A 85 15.08 -6.78 -3.57
C THR A 85 14.76 -5.60 -2.66
N GLN A 86 15.70 -5.24 -1.77
CA GLN A 86 15.56 -4.11 -0.83
C GLN A 86 16.61 -3.01 -1.11
N LYS A 87 17.09 -2.93 -2.36
CA LYS A 87 18.14 -1.98 -2.79
C LYS A 87 17.69 -0.51 -2.68
N ASP A 88 16.38 -0.27 -2.72
CA ASP A 88 15.74 1.01 -2.46
C ASP A 88 15.93 1.45 -1.01
N TYR A 89 15.79 0.53 -0.05
CA TYR A 89 16.01 0.79 1.37
C TYR A 89 17.49 0.87 1.74
N LEU A 90 18.33 -0.01 1.19
CA LEU A 90 19.74 -0.13 1.55
C LEU A 90 20.62 0.96 0.92
N ASP A 91 20.40 1.22 -0.37
CA ASP A 91 21.29 2.03 -1.21
C ASP A 91 20.60 3.23 -1.85
N GLY A 92 19.28 3.40 -1.64
CA GLY A 92 18.48 4.42 -2.32
C GLY A 92 18.30 4.15 -3.82
N ASN A 93 18.52 2.91 -4.27
CA ASN A 93 18.40 2.55 -5.67
C ASN A 93 16.93 2.30 -6.06
N ASN A 94 16.31 3.28 -6.71
CA ASN A 94 14.89 3.23 -7.08
C ASN A 94 14.58 2.53 -8.42
N GLN A 95 15.53 1.81 -9.03
CA GLN A 95 15.34 1.20 -10.36
C GLN A 95 14.17 0.20 -10.44
N ASP A 96 13.86 -0.50 -9.34
CA ASP A 96 12.76 -1.48 -9.28
C ASP A 96 11.47 -0.87 -8.70
N ILE A 97 11.48 0.42 -8.37
CA ILE A 97 10.32 1.08 -7.76
C ILE A 97 9.26 1.37 -8.82
N ILE A 98 8.06 0.84 -8.60
CA ILE A 98 6.85 1.23 -9.29
C ILE A 98 6.29 2.45 -8.56
N ALA A 99 6.44 3.63 -9.16
CA ALA A 99 6.01 4.88 -8.55
C ALA A 99 4.57 4.78 -7.99
N THR A 100 4.33 5.34 -6.80
CA THR A 100 3.01 5.26 -6.15
C THR A 100 1.92 5.96 -6.96
N ASP A 101 2.28 6.94 -7.79
CA ASP A 101 1.37 7.55 -8.76
C ASP A 101 1.00 6.59 -9.90
N THR A 102 1.95 5.78 -10.38
CA THR A 102 1.67 4.68 -11.33
C THR A 102 0.69 3.69 -10.70
N GLN A 103 0.85 3.32 -9.43
CA GLN A 103 -0.08 2.43 -8.75
C GLN A 103 -1.51 2.99 -8.73
N LYS A 104 -1.67 4.27 -8.35
CA LYS A 104 -2.93 5.00 -8.42
C LYS A 104 -3.54 4.97 -9.83
N ASN A 105 -2.73 5.30 -10.84
CA ASN A 105 -3.19 5.35 -12.23
C ASN A 105 -3.61 3.96 -12.74
N THR A 106 -2.90 2.91 -12.33
CA THR A 106 -3.26 1.52 -12.64
C THR A 106 -4.62 1.15 -12.06
N VAL A 107 -4.95 1.55 -10.82
CA VAL A 107 -6.29 1.33 -10.24
C VAL A 107 -7.38 1.96 -11.13
N TYR A 108 -7.19 3.21 -11.57
CA TYR A 108 -8.14 3.88 -12.47
C TYR A 108 -8.27 3.18 -13.83
N VAL A 109 -7.15 2.77 -14.44
CA VAL A 109 -7.13 2.08 -15.73
C VAL A 109 -7.83 0.72 -15.64
N LEU A 110 -7.57 -0.06 -14.59
CA LEU A 110 -8.20 -1.36 -14.39
C LEU A 110 -9.71 -1.22 -14.18
N ALA A 111 -10.14 -0.27 -13.34
CA ALA A 111 -11.55 0.01 -13.14
C ALA A 111 -12.25 0.41 -14.44
N LYS A 112 -11.62 1.27 -15.26
CA LYS A 112 -12.18 1.69 -16.54
C LYS A 112 -12.27 0.54 -17.55
N LYS A 113 -11.28 -0.34 -17.58
CA LYS A 113 -11.18 -1.42 -18.57
C LYS A 113 -12.07 -2.63 -18.24
N HIS A 114 -12.18 -2.97 -16.95
CA HIS A 114 -12.85 -4.20 -16.50
C HIS A 114 -14.17 -3.93 -15.76
N GLY A 115 -14.43 -2.68 -15.38
CA GLY A 115 -15.50 -2.33 -14.45
C GLY A 115 -15.16 -2.73 -13.02
N ILE A 116 -16.08 -2.42 -12.09
CA ILE A 116 -16.01 -2.87 -10.70
C ILE A 116 -17.35 -3.48 -10.30
N LYS A 117 -17.32 -4.63 -9.64
CA LYS A 117 -18.51 -5.37 -9.18
C LYS A 117 -18.49 -5.58 -7.68
N THR A 118 -17.42 -6.15 -7.14
CA THR A 118 -17.25 -6.33 -5.69
C THR A 118 -15.82 -5.98 -5.29
N PRO A 119 -15.58 -5.63 -4.01
CA PRO A 119 -14.22 -5.35 -3.53
C PRO A 119 -13.29 -6.55 -3.69
N GLU A 120 -13.77 -7.79 -3.52
CA GLU A 120 -12.96 -9.01 -3.64
C GLU A 120 -12.52 -9.26 -5.09
N GLU A 121 -13.44 -9.18 -6.06
CA GLU A 121 -13.12 -9.36 -7.48
C GLU A 121 -12.15 -8.28 -7.98
N PHE A 122 -12.37 -7.03 -7.55
CA PHE A 122 -11.51 -5.93 -7.97
C PHE A 122 -10.12 -6.00 -7.31
N GLY A 123 -10.05 -6.39 -6.03
CA GLY A 123 -8.78 -6.65 -5.35
C GLY A 123 -7.97 -7.75 -6.02
N LEU A 124 -8.60 -8.87 -6.39
CA LEU A 124 -7.96 -9.96 -7.14
C LEU A 124 -7.42 -9.50 -8.49
N LEU A 125 -8.17 -8.66 -9.21
CA LEU A 125 -7.74 -8.09 -10.49
C LEU A 125 -6.48 -7.22 -10.32
N ILE A 126 -6.45 -6.36 -9.30
CA ILE A 126 -5.30 -5.50 -9.01
C ILE A 126 -4.08 -6.32 -8.61
N CYS A 127 -4.23 -7.28 -7.69
CA CYS A 127 -3.15 -8.19 -7.28
C CYS A 127 -2.54 -8.92 -8.49
N SER A 128 -3.41 -9.52 -9.31
CA SER A 128 -3.01 -10.28 -10.50
C SER A 128 -2.26 -9.40 -11.49
N HIS A 129 -2.71 -8.15 -11.70
CA HIS A 129 -2.05 -7.21 -12.60
C HIS A 129 -0.61 -6.93 -12.19
N PHE A 130 -0.36 -6.54 -10.93
CA PHE A 130 0.98 -6.19 -10.49
C PHE A 130 1.94 -7.40 -10.51
N LEU A 131 1.49 -8.56 -10.06
CA LEU A 131 2.32 -9.78 -10.05
C LEU A 131 2.68 -10.25 -11.47
N TYR A 132 1.76 -10.11 -12.42
CA TYR A 132 1.97 -10.49 -13.82
C TYR A 132 2.84 -9.47 -14.56
N MET A 133 2.54 -8.18 -14.43
CA MET A 133 3.22 -7.12 -15.18
C MET A 133 4.67 -6.90 -14.72
N TYR A 134 4.94 -7.04 -13.42
CA TYR A 134 6.24 -6.71 -12.85
C TYR A 134 6.92 -7.96 -12.28
N ARG A 135 8.00 -8.38 -12.94
CA ARG A 135 8.74 -9.59 -12.55
C ARG A 135 9.29 -9.52 -11.13
N HIS A 136 9.75 -8.34 -10.71
CA HIS A 136 10.39 -8.06 -9.42
C HIS A 136 9.40 -7.78 -8.26
N VAL A 137 8.08 -7.84 -8.50
CA VAL A 137 7.08 -7.80 -7.43
C VAL A 137 6.88 -9.23 -6.92
N GLU A 138 7.04 -9.41 -5.61
CA GLU A 138 6.96 -10.70 -4.90
C GLU A 138 5.57 -10.93 -4.28
N GLU A 139 5.00 -9.89 -3.68
CA GLU A 139 3.71 -9.94 -3.00
C GLU A 139 2.94 -8.65 -3.22
N VAL A 140 1.62 -8.78 -3.31
CA VAL A 140 0.69 -7.66 -3.44
C VAL A 140 -0.42 -7.85 -2.42
N GLU A 141 -0.72 -6.80 -1.68
CA GLU A 141 -1.89 -6.69 -0.82
C GLU A 141 -2.71 -5.47 -1.26
N VAL A 142 -4.02 -5.66 -1.36
CA VAL A 142 -4.96 -4.60 -1.70
C VAL A 142 -6.07 -4.59 -0.66
N ASN A 143 -6.27 -3.43 -0.03
CA ASN A 143 -7.39 -3.19 0.87
C ASN A 143 -8.42 -2.33 0.12
N LEU A 144 -9.69 -2.73 0.19
CA LEU A 144 -10.78 -2.05 -0.48
C LEU A 144 -11.92 -1.82 0.50
N GLU A 145 -12.46 -0.60 0.49
CA GLU A 145 -13.67 -0.24 1.21
C GLU A 145 -14.71 0.26 0.20
N GLU A 146 -15.93 -0.28 0.25
CA GLU A 146 -17.05 0.17 -0.56
C GLU A 146 -17.87 1.19 0.23
N TYR A 147 -18.04 2.38 -0.35
CA TYR A 147 -18.94 3.38 0.19
C TYR A 147 -20.40 2.93 0.03
N PRO A 148 -21.19 2.97 1.12
CA PRO A 148 -22.54 2.41 1.13
C PRO A 148 -23.54 3.39 0.54
N TRP A 149 -23.52 3.50 -0.79
CA TRP A 149 -24.52 4.21 -1.57
C TRP A 149 -25.76 3.35 -1.77
N GLU A 150 -26.92 3.87 -1.37
CA GLU A 150 -28.23 3.26 -1.61
C GLU A 150 -28.99 4.07 -2.66
N ARG A 151 -29.76 3.41 -3.52
CA ARG A 151 -30.59 4.11 -4.51
C ARG A 151 -31.74 4.82 -3.80
N LEU A 152 -31.96 6.09 -4.14
CA LEU A 152 -33.09 6.85 -3.63
C LEU A 152 -34.41 6.22 -4.09
N GLN A 153 -35.33 6.03 -3.16
CA GLN A 153 -36.71 5.62 -3.43
C GLN A 153 -37.63 6.84 -3.34
N ALA A 154 -38.50 7.04 -4.33
CA ALA A 154 -39.54 8.06 -4.34
C ALA A 154 -40.88 7.39 -4.64
N ASP A 155 -41.88 7.58 -3.77
CA ASP A 155 -43.21 6.96 -3.89
C ASP A 155 -43.19 5.42 -4.11
N GLY A 156 -42.23 4.75 -3.48
CA GLY A 156 -42.03 3.30 -3.61
C GLY A 156 -41.37 2.85 -4.91
N GLN A 157 -40.87 3.78 -5.73
CA GLN A 157 -40.14 3.49 -6.96
C GLN A 157 -38.67 3.93 -6.87
N GLU A 158 -37.80 3.12 -7.47
CA GLU A 158 -36.37 3.39 -7.60
C GLU A 158 -36.10 4.60 -8.50
N HIS A 159 -35.33 5.59 -8.03
CA HIS A 159 -34.93 6.70 -8.89
C HIS A 159 -33.85 6.27 -9.89
N ASN A 160 -33.98 6.74 -11.13
CA ASN A 160 -33.09 6.38 -12.24
C ASN A 160 -31.60 6.61 -11.96
N HIS A 161 -31.24 7.68 -11.24
CA HIS A 161 -29.84 8.09 -11.04
C HIS A 161 -29.59 8.93 -9.77
N ALA A 162 -30.44 8.79 -8.75
CA ALA A 162 -30.26 9.48 -7.47
C ALA A 162 -29.94 8.46 -6.38
N PHE A 163 -29.00 8.82 -5.50
CA PHE A 163 -28.44 7.95 -4.47
C PHE A 163 -28.30 8.71 -3.17
N LEU A 164 -28.45 8.00 -2.05
CA LEU A 164 -28.24 8.47 -0.70
C LEU A 164 -27.04 7.75 -0.09
N PHE A 165 -26.29 8.48 0.73
CA PHE A 165 -25.20 7.89 1.49
C PHE A 165 -25.76 7.30 2.80
N SER A 166 -25.72 5.98 2.94
CA SER A 166 -26.36 5.24 4.04
C SER A 166 -25.34 4.38 4.79
N PRO A 167 -24.58 4.92 5.77
CA PRO A 167 -23.50 4.22 6.45
C PRO A 167 -23.97 3.23 7.53
N ASN A 168 -24.96 2.40 7.19
CA ASN A 168 -25.51 1.38 8.09
C ASN A 168 -24.54 0.20 8.26
N ALA A 169 -23.82 -0.15 7.18
CA ALA A 169 -22.75 -1.13 7.18
C ALA A 169 -21.72 -0.75 6.11
N ILE A 170 -20.44 -1.01 6.39
CA ILE A 170 -19.36 -0.81 5.43
C ILE A 170 -18.91 -2.18 4.95
N ARG A 171 -18.96 -2.41 3.64
CA ARG A 171 -18.39 -3.60 3.03
C ARG A 171 -16.93 -3.32 2.70
N PHE A 172 -16.04 -4.20 3.13
CA PHE A 172 -14.60 -4.10 2.83
C PHE A 172 -14.01 -5.47 2.52
N ALA A 173 -12.87 -5.49 1.86
CA ALA A 173 -12.09 -6.70 1.63
C ALA A 173 -10.59 -6.40 1.66
N THR A 174 -9.82 -7.36 2.16
CA THR A 174 -8.37 -7.42 2.03
C THR A 174 -8.02 -8.62 1.17
N VAL A 175 -7.34 -8.37 0.05
CA VAL A 175 -6.89 -9.41 -0.88
C VAL A 175 -5.37 -9.39 -0.92
N SER A 176 -4.72 -10.50 -0.59
CA SER A 176 -3.28 -10.66 -0.71
C SER A 176 -2.92 -11.83 -1.61
N GLN A 177 -1.88 -11.65 -2.42
CA GLN A 177 -1.36 -12.68 -3.32
C GLN A 177 0.16 -12.63 -3.36
N LYS A 178 0.77 -13.81 -3.23
CA LYS A 178 2.22 -14.02 -3.38
C LYS A 178 2.51 -14.66 -4.73
N LYS A 179 3.65 -14.29 -5.31
CA LYS A 179 4.19 -14.95 -6.49
C LYS A 179 4.56 -16.39 -6.13
N LYS A 180 4.19 -17.34 -6.98
CA LYS A 180 4.59 -18.75 -6.86
C LYS A 180 6.00 -18.97 -7.36
#